data_AF-A0A2E2VD84-F1
#
_entry.id   AF-A0A2E2VD84-F1
#
_cell.length_a   1.000
_cell.length_b   1.000
_cell.length_c   1.000
_cell.angle_alpha   90.00
_cell.angle_beta   90.00
_cell.angle_gamma   90.00
#
_symmetry.space_group_name_H-M   'P 1'
#
loop_
_entity.id
_entity.type
_entity.pdbx_description
1 polymer ?
#
loop_
_entity_poly.entity_id
_entity_poly.type
_entity_poly.pdbx_seq_one_letter_code
_entity_poly.pdbx_strand_id
1 'polypeptide(L)'
;MELRHKSLLALILVSIMPTFSILFTYSISDSESQSQMFFFFTKIWIIAIPLYWIYKIENQPLVLGNFERVPKIESLSSGIIMFVIILGVYAIFNSTLDVELMRQELGSTGLLDLRLYILGMIFWISINSLIEEVVFRQFIGDRLLELTGKKNLTVLLSALIFTSHHTLVLSYYFSPLQNALASLGIFLAGATWSLLWLRHRSLLVCWISHAIADIAVFGLGYLILF
;
A
#
# COMPACT_ATOMS: atom_id res chain seq x y z
N MET A 1 -24.92 -17.97 -3.75
CA MET A 1 -24.10 -17.96 -4.99
C MET A 1 -23.85 -16.55 -5.49
N GLU A 2 -24.87 -15.69 -5.56
CA GLU A 2 -24.75 -14.32 -6.10
C GLU A 2 -23.73 -13.44 -5.36
N LEU A 3 -23.72 -13.45 -4.03
CA LEU A 3 -22.74 -12.69 -3.23
C LEU A 3 -21.30 -13.09 -3.55
N ARG A 4 -21.00 -14.39 -3.60
CA ARG A 4 -19.65 -14.87 -3.95
C ARG A 4 -19.21 -14.46 -5.36
N HIS A 5 -20.13 -14.45 -6.34
CA HIS A 5 -19.80 -13.98 -7.69
C HIS A 5 -19.50 -12.47 -7.70
N LYS A 6 -20.29 -11.68 -6.95
CA LYS A 6 -20.04 -10.24 -6.75
C LYS A 6 -18.69 -9.99 -6.09
N SER A 7 -18.36 -10.68 -5.00
CA SER A 7 -17.08 -10.50 -4.31
C SER A 7 -15.90 -10.93 -5.19
N LEU A 8 -16.02 -12.00 -5.97
CA LEU A 8 -14.97 -12.42 -6.91
C LEU A 8 -14.73 -11.39 -8.01
N LEU A 9 -15.81 -10.86 -8.60
CA LEU A 9 -15.72 -9.80 -9.62
C LEU A 9 -15.05 -8.54 -9.07
N ALA A 10 -15.48 -8.10 -7.89
CA ALA A 10 -14.88 -6.96 -7.18
C ALA A 10 -13.37 -7.14 -6.98
N LEU A 11 -12.95 -8.33 -6.53
CA LEU A 11 -11.54 -8.63 -6.32
C LEU A 11 -10.75 -8.60 -7.61
N ILE A 12 -11.26 -9.19 -8.70
CA ILE A 12 -10.58 -9.17 -9.99
C ILE A 12 -10.43 -7.74 -10.50
N LEU A 13 -11.46 -6.90 -10.40
CA LEU A 13 -11.44 -5.53 -10.92
C LEU A 13 -10.44 -4.61 -10.21
N VAL A 14 -10.22 -4.81 -8.91
CA VAL A 14 -9.43 -3.86 -8.09
C VAL A 14 -8.06 -4.41 -7.73
N SER A 15 -7.95 -5.69 -7.40
CA SER A 15 -6.71 -6.27 -6.83
C SER A 15 -5.54 -6.29 -7.82
N ILE A 16 -5.82 -6.44 -9.12
CA ILE A 16 -4.79 -6.52 -10.17
C ILE A 16 -4.34 -5.14 -10.65
N MET A 17 -5.17 -4.11 -10.45
CA MET A 17 -4.98 -2.81 -11.09
C MET A 17 -3.67 -2.12 -10.68
N PRO A 18 -3.25 -2.11 -9.39
CA PRO A 18 -1.96 -1.51 -9.00
C PRO A 18 -0.76 -2.21 -9.67
N THR A 19 -0.74 -3.54 -9.70
CA THR A 19 0.32 -4.30 -10.38
C THR A 19 0.33 -4.02 -11.88
N PHE A 20 -0.86 -3.98 -12.50
CA PHE A 20 -0.98 -3.67 -13.93
C PHE A 20 -0.52 -2.24 -14.24
N SER A 21 -0.78 -1.26 -13.37
CA SER A 21 -0.25 0.10 -13.53
C SER A 21 1.26 0.14 -13.56
N ILE A 22 1.94 -0.66 -12.72
CA ILE A 22 3.40 -0.71 -12.72
C ILE A 22 3.91 -1.40 -13.99
N LEU A 23 3.31 -2.53 -14.39
CA LEU A 23 3.66 -3.19 -15.66
C LEU A 23 3.45 -2.27 -16.86
N PHE A 24 2.36 -1.49 -16.85
CA PHE A 24 2.10 -0.53 -17.90
C PHE A 24 3.21 0.51 -17.98
N THR A 25 3.57 1.12 -16.84
CA THR A 25 4.62 2.14 -16.77
C THR A 25 5.99 1.63 -17.19
N TYR A 26 6.40 0.43 -16.75
CA TYR A 26 7.77 -0.04 -16.93
C TYR A 26 7.98 -1.01 -18.10
N SER A 27 6.91 -1.59 -18.65
CA SER A 27 7.04 -2.67 -19.66
C SER A 27 6.18 -2.49 -20.90
N ILE A 28 5.19 -1.59 -20.90
CA ILE A 28 4.25 -1.43 -22.02
C ILE A 28 4.31 -0.04 -22.63
N SER A 29 4.44 1.01 -21.81
CA SER A 29 4.40 2.38 -22.27
C SER A 29 5.78 2.87 -22.67
N ASP A 30 5.88 3.40 -23.89
CA ASP A 30 7.09 4.06 -24.40
C ASP A 30 7.13 5.57 -24.08
N SER A 31 6.11 6.10 -23.38
CA SER A 31 6.01 7.53 -23.10
C SER A 31 5.69 7.82 -21.63
N GLU A 32 6.41 8.79 -21.06
CA GLU A 32 6.20 9.24 -19.69
C GLU A 32 4.77 9.78 -19.50
N SER A 33 4.27 10.54 -20.48
CA SER A 33 2.91 11.10 -20.45
C SER A 33 1.82 10.01 -20.40
N GLN A 34 1.95 8.94 -21.18
CA GLN A 34 1.02 7.81 -21.15
C GLN A 34 1.09 7.09 -19.81
N SER A 35 2.30 6.87 -19.28
CA SER A 35 2.51 6.27 -17.97
C SER A 35 1.86 7.06 -16.85
N GLN A 36 2.03 8.39 -16.84
CA GLN A 36 1.40 9.27 -15.86
C GLN A 36 -0.13 9.27 -16.00
N MET A 37 -0.66 9.38 -17.23
CA MET A 37 -2.11 9.31 -17.46
C MET A 37 -2.70 7.98 -16.97
N PHE A 38 -2.00 6.86 -17.21
CA PHE A 38 -2.46 5.55 -16.76
C PHE A 38 -2.36 5.38 -15.25
N PHE A 39 -1.33 5.94 -14.61
CA PHE A 39 -1.22 6.01 -13.16
C PHE A 39 -2.40 6.79 -12.54
N PHE A 40 -2.72 7.97 -13.08
CA PHE A 40 -3.88 8.75 -12.62
C PHE A 40 -5.20 8.01 -12.82
N PHE A 41 -5.38 7.39 -14.00
CA PHE A 41 -6.54 6.55 -14.27
C PHE A 41 -6.64 5.40 -13.25
N THR A 42 -5.54 4.73 -12.95
CA THR A 42 -5.49 3.66 -11.95
C THR A 42 -5.88 4.15 -10.57
N LYS A 43 -5.37 5.32 -10.15
CA LYS A 43 -5.75 5.92 -8.86
C LYS A 43 -7.25 6.20 -8.79
N ILE A 44 -7.84 6.77 -9.84
CA ILE A 44 -9.29 6.98 -9.92
C ILE A 44 -10.02 5.63 -9.87
N TRP A 45 -9.56 4.63 -10.61
CA TRP A 45 -10.18 3.30 -10.68
C TRP A 45 -10.22 2.60 -9.31
N ILE A 46 -9.09 2.53 -8.61
CA ILE A 46 -9.00 1.86 -7.31
C ILE A 46 -9.71 2.63 -6.18
N ILE A 47 -10.06 3.90 -6.39
CA ILE A 47 -10.85 4.67 -5.42
C ILE A 47 -12.34 4.57 -5.77
N ALA A 48 -12.70 4.88 -7.02
CA ALA A 48 -14.09 4.99 -7.46
C ALA A 48 -14.83 3.67 -7.37
N ILE A 49 -14.21 2.55 -7.79
CA ILE A 49 -14.88 1.24 -7.76
C ILE A 49 -15.15 0.79 -6.32
N PRO A 50 -14.18 0.75 -5.39
CA PRO A 50 -14.46 0.41 -4.00
C PRO A 50 -15.51 1.29 -3.34
N LEU A 51 -15.43 2.62 -3.53
CA LEU A 51 -16.41 3.53 -2.94
C LEU A 51 -17.81 3.32 -3.50
N TYR A 52 -17.94 3.22 -4.83
CA TYR A 52 -19.22 2.93 -5.47
C TYR A 52 -19.80 1.62 -4.94
N TRP A 53 -18.97 0.58 -4.83
CA TRP A 53 -19.42 -0.73 -4.41
C TRP A 53 -19.87 -0.74 -2.94
N ILE A 54 -19.08 -0.18 -2.04
CA ILE A 54 -19.41 -0.06 -0.61
C ILE A 54 -20.73 0.70 -0.42
N TYR A 55 -20.88 1.85 -1.07
CA TYR A 55 -22.05 2.70 -0.84
C TYR A 55 -23.30 2.29 -1.61
N LYS A 56 -23.16 1.79 -2.86
CA LYS A 56 -24.32 1.53 -3.75
C LYS A 56 -24.68 0.06 -3.87
N ILE A 57 -23.70 -0.84 -3.82
CA ILE A 57 -23.96 -2.28 -3.96
C ILE A 57 -24.23 -2.90 -2.58
N GLU A 58 -23.45 -2.51 -1.58
CA GLU A 58 -23.55 -3.08 -0.23
C GLU A 58 -24.38 -2.25 0.74
N ASN A 59 -24.63 -0.98 0.42
CA ASN A 59 -25.27 -0.01 1.32
C ASN A 59 -24.59 0.05 2.70
N GLN A 60 -23.25 -0.02 2.71
CA GLN A 60 -22.42 0.09 3.91
C GLN A 60 -21.68 1.43 3.92
N PRO A 61 -21.37 1.98 5.10
CA PRO A 61 -20.48 3.13 5.22
C PRO A 61 -19.00 2.71 5.17
N LEU A 62 -18.11 3.67 4.88
CA LEU A 62 -16.70 3.51 5.25
C LEU A 62 -16.56 3.39 6.76
N VAL A 63 -15.81 2.40 7.23
CA VAL A 63 -15.63 2.16 8.66
C VAL A 63 -14.35 2.84 9.13
N LEU A 64 -14.34 4.17 9.09
CA LEU A 64 -13.21 4.98 9.55
C LEU A 64 -12.86 4.64 11.01
N GLY A 65 -13.88 4.55 11.86
CA GLY A 65 -13.73 4.40 13.31
C GLY A 65 -13.80 5.76 14.02
N ASN A 66 -13.55 5.77 15.33
CA ASN A 66 -13.63 6.98 16.15
C ASN A 66 -12.29 7.23 16.85
N PHE A 67 -11.65 8.37 16.56
CA PHE A 67 -10.37 8.81 17.15
C PHE A 67 -10.32 8.75 18.69
N GLU A 68 -11.42 9.02 19.38
CA GLU A 68 -11.49 8.97 20.84
C GLU A 68 -11.43 7.54 21.39
N ARG A 69 -11.88 6.58 20.58
CA ARG A 69 -11.99 5.16 20.94
C ARG A 69 -11.02 4.27 20.17
N VAL A 70 -10.10 4.85 19.39
CA VAL A 70 -9.03 4.09 18.73
C VAL A 70 -8.23 3.35 19.81
N PRO A 71 -7.99 2.03 19.66
CA PRO A 71 -7.00 1.30 20.42
C PRO A 71 -5.59 1.87 20.22
N LYS A 72 -5.29 3.00 20.87
CA LYS A 72 -4.06 3.79 20.67
C LYS A 72 -2.80 2.96 20.88
N ILE A 73 -2.84 1.99 21.79
CA ILE A 73 -1.70 1.12 22.07
C ILE A 73 -1.40 0.25 20.84
N GLU A 74 -2.38 -0.46 20.29
CA GLU A 74 -2.13 -1.38 19.17
C GLU A 74 -1.73 -0.62 17.89
N SER A 75 -2.40 0.50 17.57
CA SER A 75 -2.08 1.28 16.37
C SER A 75 -0.70 1.95 16.45
N LEU A 76 -0.36 2.56 17.59
CA LEU A 76 0.94 3.22 17.76
C LEU A 76 2.07 2.21 17.90
N SER A 77 1.89 1.16 18.71
CA SER A 77 2.95 0.17 18.94
C SER A 77 3.31 -0.58 17.66
N SER A 78 2.33 -1.02 16.86
CA SER A 78 2.63 -1.69 15.59
C SER A 78 3.36 -0.77 14.63
N GLY A 79 2.93 0.49 14.52
CA GLY A 79 3.60 1.51 13.70
C GLY A 79 5.05 1.76 14.15
N ILE A 80 5.27 1.99 15.44
CA ILE A 80 6.60 2.24 16.01
C ILE A 80 7.52 1.03 15.82
N ILE A 81 7.01 -0.18 16.03
CA ILE A 81 7.78 -1.41 15.78
C ILE A 81 8.22 -1.48 14.32
N MET A 82 7.32 -1.22 13.37
CA MET A 82 7.66 -1.19 11.94
C MET A 82 8.67 -0.09 11.63
N PHE A 83 8.47 1.12 12.15
CA PHE A 83 9.39 2.24 11.98
C PHE A 83 10.80 1.88 12.43
N VAL A 84 10.96 1.31 13.63
CA VAL A 84 12.26 0.90 14.17
C VAL A 84 12.88 -0.22 13.33
N ILE A 85 12.09 -1.21 12.90
CA ILE A 85 12.58 -2.29 12.03
C ILE A 85 13.07 -1.74 10.70
N ILE A 86 12.32 -0.83 10.06
CA ILE A 86 12.69 -0.20 8.79
C ILE A 86 14.03 0.55 8.94
N LEU A 87 14.17 1.37 9.99
CA LEU A 87 15.44 2.06 10.27
C LEU A 87 16.59 1.08 10.56
N GLY A 88 16.33 0.01 11.30
CA GLY A 88 17.33 -1.01 11.61
C GLY A 88 17.82 -1.76 10.37
N VAL A 89 16.92 -2.15 9.48
CA VAL A 89 17.28 -2.78 8.20
C VAL A 89 18.09 -1.80 7.35
N TYR A 90 17.67 -0.54 7.25
CA TYR A 90 18.45 0.46 6.53
C TYR A 90 19.85 0.67 7.14
N ALA A 91 19.97 0.77 8.47
CA ALA A 91 21.26 0.93 9.13
C ALA A 91 22.26 -0.21 8.82
N ILE A 92 21.76 -1.43 8.62
CA ILE A 92 22.59 -2.60 8.28
C ILE A 92 22.94 -2.63 6.78
N PHE A 93 21.99 -2.27 5.92
CA PHE A 93 22.10 -2.52 4.47
C PHE A 93 22.33 -1.26 3.61
N ASN A 94 22.36 -0.05 4.18
CA ASN A 94 22.45 1.21 3.42
C ASN A 94 23.65 1.23 2.45
N SER A 95 24.79 0.69 2.84
CA SER A 95 26.00 0.68 2.00
C SER A 95 25.89 -0.23 0.77
N THR A 96 24.85 -1.05 0.70
CA THR A 96 24.58 -1.96 -0.44
C THR A 96 23.59 -1.38 -1.43
N LEU A 97 23.01 -0.21 -1.15
CA LEU A 97 22.01 0.42 -2.01
C LEU A 97 22.67 1.03 -3.24
N ASP A 98 22.09 0.76 -4.41
CA ASP A 98 22.47 1.42 -5.66
C ASP A 98 21.70 2.75 -5.78
N VAL A 99 22.29 3.80 -5.19
CA VAL A 99 21.67 5.12 -5.16
C VAL A 99 21.61 5.74 -6.55
N GLU A 100 22.57 5.44 -7.42
CA GLU A 100 22.58 5.98 -8.79
C GLU A 100 21.44 5.37 -9.62
N LEU A 101 21.24 4.05 -9.53
CA LEU A 101 20.09 3.39 -10.13
C LEU A 101 18.77 3.98 -9.61
N MET A 102 18.63 4.16 -8.29
CA MET A 102 17.41 4.79 -7.74
C MET A 102 17.16 6.18 -8.29
N ARG A 103 18.20 7.02 -8.41
CA ARG A 103 18.07 8.36 -9.00
C ARG A 103 17.70 8.29 -10.49
N GLN A 104 18.30 7.38 -11.24
CA GLN A 104 17.99 7.17 -12.66
C GLN A 104 16.51 6.81 -12.85
N GLU A 105 16.01 5.81 -12.11
CA GLU A 105 14.63 5.35 -12.21
C GLU A 105 13.61 6.40 -11.69
N LEU A 106 14.00 7.24 -10.73
CA LEU A 106 13.16 8.34 -10.22
C LEU A 106 13.23 9.61 -11.07
N GLY A 107 14.26 9.78 -11.90
CA GLY A 107 14.55 11.03 -12.61
C GLY A 107 13.39 11.52 -13.48
N SER A 108 12.68 10.60 -14.13
CA SER A 108 11.51 10.88 -14.98
C SER A 108 10.22 11.11 -14.21
N THR A 109 10.20 10.93 -12.88
CA THR A 109 8.99 11.10 -12.06
C THR A 109 8.84 12.51 -11.48
N GLY A 110 9.90 13.33 -11.57
CA GLY A 110 9.98 14.63 -10.88
C GLY A 110 10.27 14.53 -9.37
N LEU A 111 10.40 13.32 -8.80
CA LEU A 111 10.67 13.12 -7.38
C LEU A 111 12.10 13.48 -6.93
N LEU A 112 12.99 13.83 -7.87
CA LEU A 112 14.29 14.43 -7.55
C LEU A 112 14.20 15.94 -7.29
N ASP A 113 13.06 16.57 -7.53
CA ASP A 113 12.81 17.94 -7.05
C ASP A 113 12.35 17.91 -5.58
N LEU A 114 13.05 18.65 -4.73
CA LEU A 114 12.81 18.66 -3.28
C LEU A 114 11.37 19.07 -2.92
N ARG A 115 10.77 20.02 -3.65
CA ARG A 115 9.43 20.51 -3.34
C ARG A 115 8.39 19.48 -3.72
N LEU A 116 8.52 18.87 -4.89
CA LEU A 116 7.67 17.78 -5.34
C LEU A 116 7.82 16.55 -4.45
N TYR A 117 9.05 16.24 -4.01
CA TYR A 117 9.31 15.14 -3.08
C TYR A 117 8.57 15.35 -1.74
N ILE A 118 8.72 16.53 -1.11
CA ILE A 118 8.06 16.82 0.16
C ILE A 118 6.52 16.81 0.02
N LEU A 119 5.99 17.40 -1.06
CA LEU A 119 4.55 17.38 -1.33
C LEU A 119 4.04 15.94 -1.51
N GLY A 120 4.77 15.15 -2.29
CA GLY A 120 4.50 13.74 -2.50
C GLY A 120 4.54 12.97 -1.19
N MET A 121 5.60 13.10 -0.40
CA MET A 121 5.76 12.45 0.90
C MET A 121 4.56 12.72 1.82
N ILE A 122 4.12 13.99 1.95
CA ILE A 122 2.94 14.34 2.74
C ILE A 122 1.71 13.63 2.21
N PHE A 123 1.49 13.66 0.88
CA PHE A 123 0.37 12.97 0.26
C PHE A 123 0.39 11.46 0.50
N TRP A 124 1.55 10.80 0.33
CA TRP A 124 1.67 9.36 0.48
C TRP A 124 1.44 8.91 1.92
N ILE A 125 2.10 9.56 2.88
CA ILE A 125 1.97 9.25 4.31
C ILE A 125 0.54 9.45 4.81
N SER A 126 -0.16 10.48 4.32
CA SER A 126 -1.48 10.85 4.84
C SER A 126 -2.66 10.30 4.03
N ILE A 127 -2.79 10.72 2.78
CA ILE A 127 -3.98 10.47 1.95
C ILE A 127 -3.86 9.11 1.28
N ASN A 128 -2.71 8.80 0.67
CA ASN A 128 -2.55 7.54 -0.05
C ASN A 128 -2.62 6.33 0.88
N SER A 129 -1.92 6.36 2.02
CA SER A 129 -1.98 5.28 3.01
C SER A 129 -3.40 5.04 3.51
N LEU A 130 -4.22 6.09 3.70
CA LEU A 130 -5.64 5.93 4.06
C LEU A 130 -6.44 5.27 2.93
N ILE A 131 -6.22 5.69 1.69
CA ILE A 131 -6.85 5.07 0.51
C ILE A 131 -6.46 3.60 0.42
N GLU A 132 -5.19 3.26 0.66
CA GLU A 132 -4.73 1.88 0.66
C GLU A 132 -5.40 1.06 1.75
N GLU A 133 -5.60 1.59 2.96
CA GLU A 133 -6.34 0.86 3.99
C GLU A 133 -7.83 0.67 3.61
N VAL A 134 -8.46 1.65 2.96
CA VAL A 134 -9.82 1.48 2.39
C VAL A 134 -9.84 0.35 1.36
N VAL A 135 -8.88 0.33 0.44
CA VAL A 135 -8.82 -0.63 -0.66
C VAL A 135 -8.46 -2.03 -0.17
N PHE A 136 -7.38 -2.18 0.59
CA PHE A 136 -6.83 -3.49 0.93
C PHE A 136 -7.46 -4.10 2.19
N ARG A 137 -7.94 -3.29 3.14
CA ARG A 137 -8.59 -3.81 4.36
C ARG A 137 -10.09 -3.86 4.23
N GLN A 138 -10.73 -2.70 4.06
CA GLN A 138 -12.18 -2.67 4.03
C GLN A 138 -12.70 -3.35 2.76
N PHE A 139 -12.22 -2.96 1.58
CA PHE A 139 -12.78 -3.49 0.35
C PHE A 139 -12.30 -4.91 0.02
N ILE A 140 -11.00 -5.12 -0.24
CA ILE A 140 -10.44 -6.43 -0.60
C ILE A 140 -10.54 -7.42 0.57
N GLY A 141 -10.20 -6.97 1.79
CA GLY A 141 -10.20 -7.83 2.98
C GLY A 141 -11.59 -8.39 3.32
N ASP A 142 -12.64 -7.57 3.27
CA ASP A 142 -14.00 -8.07 3.55
C ASP A 142 -14.47 -9.06 2.48
N ARG A 143 -14.07 -8.87 1.22
CA ARG A 143 -14.50 -9.72 0.09
C ARG A 143 -13.80 -11.06 0.13
N LEU A 144 -12.52 -11.05 0.50
CA LEU A 144 -11.78 -12.28 0.80
C LEU A 144 -12.40 -13.02 2.00
N LEU A 145 -12.84 -12.31 3.03
CA LEU A 145 -13.53 -12.92 4.17
C LEU A 145 -14.89 -13.52 3.78
N GLU A 146 -15.68 -12.81 2.98
CA GLU A 146 -16.96 -13.30 2.44
C GLU A 146 -16.80 -14.56 1.57
N LEU A 147 -15.76 -14.59 0.73
CA LEU A 147 -15.48 -15.72 -0.14
C LEU A 147 -15.00 -16.95 0.62
N THR A 148 -14.08 -16.75 1.56
CA THR A 148 -13.36 -17.84 2.21
C THR A 148 -13.96 -18.28 3.54
N GLY A 149 -14.65 -17.36 4.24
CA GLY A 149 -15.11 -17.54 5.61
C GLY A 149 -13.99 -17.67 6.66
N LYS A 150 -12.72 -17.48 6.27
CA LYS A 150 -11.55 -17.82 7.09
C LYS A 150 -10.65 -16.60 7.31
N LYS A 151 -10.62 -16.09 8.53
CA LYS A 151 -9.80 -14.92 8.93
C LYS A 151 -8.31 -15.07 8.54
N ASN A 152 -7.71 -16.23 8.80
CA ASN A 152 -6.29 -16.47 8.48
C ASN A 152 -6.01 -16.39 6.97
N LEU A 153 -6.95 -16.90 6.15
CA LEU A 153 -6.80 -16.85 4.70
C LEU A 153 -7.04 -15.43 4.17
N THR A 154 -7.97 -14.67 4.75
CA THR A 154 -8.14 -13.23 4.47
C THR A 154 -6.87 -12.44 4.73
N VAL A 155 -6.23 -12.64 5.89
CA VAL A 155 -4.97 -11.96 6.25
C VAL A 155 -3.88 -12.31 5.24
N LEU A 156 -3.69 -13.59 4.97
CA LEU A 156 -2.67 -14.06 4.01
C LEU A 156 -2.90 -13.48 2.61
N LEU A 157 -4.11 -13.59 2.06
CA LEU A 157 -4.40 -13.17 0.70
C LEU A 157 -4.40 -11.65 0.54
N SER A 158 -4.95 -10.89 1.50
CA SER A 158 -4.92 -9.43 1.46
C SER A 158 -3.47 -8.91 1.55
N ALA A 159 -2.65 -9.51 2.41
CA ALA A 159 -1.23 -9.17 2.51
C ALA A 159 -0.46 -9.50 1.23
N LEU A 160 -0.69 -10.68 0.62
CA LEU A 160 -0.08 -11.05 -0.66
C LEU A 160 -0.46 -10.06 -1.77
N ILE A 161 -1.74 -9.75 -1.93
CA ILE A 161 -2.24 -8.81 -2.95
C ILE A 161 -1.63 -7.41 -2.74
N PHE A 162 -1.57 -6.94 -1.49
CA PHE A 162 -0.93 -5.68 -1.14
C PHE A 162 0.58 -5.69 -1.47
N THR A 163 1.27 -6.80 -1.21
CA THR A 163 2.71 -6.89 -1.42
C THR A 163 3.08 -7.02 -2.91
N SER A 164 2.27 -7.70 -3.72
CA SER A 164 2.62 -8.01 -5.12
C SER A 164 3.02 -6.79 -5.96
N HIS A 165 2.26 -5.70 -5.87
CA HIS A 165 2.58 -4.48 -6.63
C HIS A 165 3.82 -3.79 -6.05
N HIS A 166 4.02 -3.81 -4.74
CA HIS A 166 5.24 -3.33 -4.12
C HIS A 166 6.47 -4.13 -4.55
N THR A 167 6.41 -5.46 -4.51
CA THR A 167 7.51 -6.33 -4.97
C THR A 167 7.89 -6.04 -6.41
N LEU A 168 6.89 -5.79 -7.27
CA LEU A 168 7.14 -5.47 -8.66
C LEU A 168 7.83 -4.11 -8.81
N VAL A 169 7.31 -3.04 -8.20
CA VAL A 169 7.95 -1.71 -8.32
C VAL A 169 9.35 -1.70 -7.69
N LEU A 170 9.53 -2.38 -6.54
CA LEU A 170 10.82 -2.49 -5.87
C LEU A 170 11.86 -3.29 -6.68
N SER A 171 11.43 -4.15 -7.60
CA SER A 171 12.34 -4.90 -8.47
C SER A 171 13.13 -4.02 -9.45
N TYR A 172 12.65 -2.80 -9.71
CA TYR A 172 13.34 -1.82 -10.56
C TYR A 172 14.40 -1.03 -9.79
N TYR A 173 14.25 -0.88 -8.47
CA TYR A 173 15.14 -0.08 -7.62
C TYR A 173 16.17 -0.91 -6.84
N PHE A 174 15.87 -2.18 -6.58
CA PHE A 174 16.62 -3.01 -5.65
C PHE A 174 17.10 -4.33 -6.26
N SER A 175 18.27 -4.79 -5.83
CA SER A 175 18.73 -6.14 -6.14
C SER A 175 17.75 -7.21 -5.64
N PRO A 176 17.77 -8.44 -6.18
CA PRO A 176 16.82 -9.49 -5.82
C PRO A 176 16.72 -9.78 -4.31
N LEU A 177 17.85 -9.76 -3.59
CA LEU A 177 17.87 -9.97 -2.14
C LEU A 177 17.23 -8.79 -1.38
N GLN A 178 17.57 -7.56 -1.75
CA GLN A 178 16.99 -6.34 -1.15
C GLN A 178 15.48 -6.27 -1.40
N ASN A 179 15.04 -6.56 -2.63
CA ASN A 179 13.62 -6.62 -2.95
C ASN A 179 12.91 -7.72 -2.15
N ALA A 180 13.49 -8.91 -2.00
CA ALA A 180 12.92 -9.97 -1.19
C ALA A 180 12.77 -9.57 0.29
N LEU A 181 13.78 -8.91 0.87
CA LEU A 181 13.74 -8.43 2.25
C LEU A 181 12.70 -7.32 2.43
N ALA A 182 12.66 -6.34 1.54
CA ALA A 182 11.68 -5.25 1.56
C ALA A 182 10.25 -5.79 1.38
N SER A 183 10.06 -6.71 0.44
CA SER A 183 8.78 -7.39 0.19
C SER A 183 8.31 -8.21 1.39
N LEU A 184 9.22 -8.89 2.09
CA LEU A 184 8.89 -9.58 3.35
C LEU A 184 8.41 -8.59 4.42
N GLY A 185 9.08 -7.44 4.56
CA GLY A 185 8.66 -6.37 5.46
C GLY A 185 7.26 -5.85 5.14
N ILE A 186 7.00 -5.55 3.87
CA ILE A 186 5.69 -5.06 3.37
C ILE A 186 4.59 -6.12 3.57
N PHE A 187 4.91 -7.40 3.33
CA PHE A 187 3.99 -8.50 3.59
C PHE A 187 3.60 -8.60 5.08
N LEU A 188 4.58 -8.53 5.98
CA LEU A 188 4.34 -8.58 7.42
C LEU A 188 3.56 -7.34 7.90
N ALA A 189 3.82 -6.16 7.31
CA ALA A 189 3.05 -4.95 7.57
C ALA A 189 1.59 -5.10 7.12
N GLY A 190 1.35 -5.52 5.87
CA GLY A 190 0.01 -5.77 5.33
C GLY A 190 -0.76 -6.86 6.09
N ALA A 191 -0.07 -7.89 6.58
CA ALA A 191 -0.66 -8.91 7.44
C ALA A 191 -1.06 -8.34 8.80
N THR A 192 -0.21 -7.51 9.40
CA THR A 192 -0.48 -6.83 10.67
C THR A 192 -1.70 -5.91 10.55
N TRP A 193 -1.78 -5.09 9.51
CA TRP A 193 -2.93 -4.20 9.28
C TRP A 193 -4.21 -4.98 8.97
N SER A 194 -4.11 -6.12 8.28
CA SER A 194 -5.25 -7.04 8.11
C SER A 194 -5.74 -7.62 9.44
N LEU A 195 -4.83 -7.95 10.36
CA LEU A 195 -5.19 -8.42 11.71
C LEU A 195 -5.86 -7.31 12.54
N LEU A 196 -5.31 -6.10 12.51
CA LEU A 196 -5.90 -4.93 13.17
C LEU A 196 -7.30 -4.64 12.62
N TRP A 197 -7.47 -4.69 11.31
CA TRP A 197 -8.78 -4.51 10.65
C TRP A 197 -9.80 -5.55 11.13
N LEU A 198 -9.45 -6.85 11.10
CA LEU A 198 -10.37 -7.91 11.50
C LEU A 198 -10.70 -7.91 13.00
N ARG A 199 -9.83 -7.33 13.83
CA ARG A 199 -10.02 -7.20 15.28
C ARG A 199 -10.89 -5.99 15.64
N HIS A 200 -10.59 -4.83 15.05
CA HIS A 200 -11.15 -3.55 15.50
C HIS A 200 -12.19 -2.96 14.56
N ARG A 201 -12.22 -3.40 13.29
CA ARG A 201 -13.08 -2.83 12.24
C ARG A 201 -12.98 -1.30 12.21
N SER A 202 -11.75 -0.79 12.12
CA SER A 202 -11.49 0.65 12.06
C SER A 202 -10.30 0.90 11.15
N LEU A 203 -10.52 1.68 10.09
CA LEU A 203 -9.45 2.13 9.20
C LEU A 203 -8.45 3.03 9.92
N LEU A 204 -8.89 3.84 10.90
CA LEU A 204 -8.00 4.69 11.69
C LEU A 204 -6.94 3.89 12.46
N VAL A 205 -7.29 2.73 13.00
CA VAL A 205 -6.32 1.86 13.70
C VAL A 205 -5.20 1.43 12.76
N CYS A 206 -5.57 0.97 11.56
CA CYS A 206 -4.60 0.54 10.57
C CYS A 206 -3.82 1.72 9.99
N TRP A 207 -4.51 2.81 9.64
CA TRP A 207 -3.94 4.00 9.03
C TRP A 207 -2.91 4.68 9.93
N ILE A 208 -3.15 4.79 11.25
CA ILE A 208 -2.15 5.35 12.17
C ILE A 208 -0.87 4.50 12.16
N SER A 209 -1.01 3.16 12.19
CA SER A 209 0.16 2.27 12.10
C SER A 209 0.86 2.39 10.75
N HIS A 210 0.09 2.49 9.66
CA HIS A 210 0.61 2.59 8.29
C HIS A 210 1.35 3.91 8.08
N ALA A 211 0.74 5.03 8.43
CA ALA A 211 1.34 6.36 8.33
C ALA A 211 2.67 6.45 9.11
N ILE A 212 2.77 5.82 10.28
CA ILE A 212 4.05 5.77 11.03
C ILE A 212 5.12 4.97 10.27
N ALA A 213 4.76 3.83 9.65
CA ALA A 213 5.69 3.07 8.83
C ALA A 213 6.14 3.90 7.60
N ASP A 214 5.22 4.61 6.95
CA ASP A 214 5.52 5.47 5.80
C ASP A 214 6.42 6.65 6.17
N ILE A 215 6.31 7.21 7.39
CA ILE A 215 7.27 8.23 7.87
C ILE A 215 8.69 7.67 7.83
N ALA A 216 8.92 6.39 8.20
CA ALA A 216 10.24 5.79 8.07
C ALA A 216 10.65 5.65 6.60
N VAL A 217 9.78 5.10 5.75
CA VAL A 217 10.09 4.83 4.34
C VAL A 217 10.42 6.13 3.58
N PHE A 218 9.55 7.13 3.64
CA PHE A 218 9.78 8.40 2.95
C PHE A 218 10.82 9.27 3.65
N GLY A 219 10.97 9.17 4.97
CA GLY A 219 12.07 9.82 5.68
C GLY A 219 13.45 9.28 5.24
N LEU A 220 13.58 7.96 5.06
CA LEU A 220 14.78 7.36 4.50
C LEU A 220 14.97 7.71 3.03
N GLY A 221 13.90 7.70 2.24
CA GLY A 221 13.96 8.14 0.84
C GLY A 221 14.50 9.57 0.71
N TYR A 222 14.09 10.48 1.60
CA TYR A 222 14.64 11.84 1.67
C TYR A 222 16.16 11.82 1.92
N LEU A 223 16.59 11.10 2.97
CA LEU A 223 18.02 11.02 3.36
C LEU A 223 18.91 10.38 2.31
N ILE A 224 18.36 9.48 1.48
CA ILE A 224 19.11 8.82 0.40
C ILE A 224 19.23 9.73 -0.83
N LEU A 225 18.21 10.54 -1.12
CA LEU A 225 18.12 11.30 -2.37
C LEU A 225 18.63 12.74 -2.26
N PHE A 226 18.71 13.33 -1.06
CA PHE A 226 19.06 14.74 -0.83
C PHE A 226 20.10 14.89 0.28
#